data_AF-A0A7W4G8C4-F1
#
_entry.id   AF-A0A7W4G8C4-F1
#
_cell.length_a   1.000
_cell.length_b   1.000
_cell.length_c   1.000
_cell.angle_alpha   90.00
_cell.angle_beta   90.00
_cell.angle_gamma   90.00
#
_symmetry.space_group_name_H-M   'P 1'
#
loop_
_entity.id
_entity.type
_entity.pdbx_description
1 polymer ?
#
loop_
_entity_poly.entity_id
_entity_poly.type
_entity_poly.pdbx_seq_one_letter_code
_entity_poly.pdbx_strand_id
1 'polypeptide(L)'
;MAVSVAEYLGQRTDIDDKNINPVQLRSQIPCPFMDGNCSKVTKGLQPICSVRKKTGTIWIVCEHRLCATPKTKQDTTNPKKRVPAGLTEHQSSILWEIAKTVYRGEFEKEHIVVNREAPVPIEETGGNYKADYIMRNLAPAAKIDEILLEMQGGGETSETKKISDYVASWAELEAPTNEFLRQEIAKPNSIETNAWRRQQEQFLVKGNIVNQTGGKIVFAIGELIYDYLYRRISRANLRDLREHNWTLCLLGIRENKTEAPTFGPIPLEVDDKRILFTNYSTFVRTLTDQGGPEPAIFLGEFLSLDGEKVNI
;
A
#
# COMPACT_ATOMS: atom_id res chain seq x y z
N MET A 1 22.37 -2.97 2.71
CA MET A 1 21.00 -2.80 2.19
C MET A 1 20.88 -3.60 0.92
N ALA A 2 19.98 -4.57 0.91
CA ALA A 2 19.75 -5.50 -0.18
C ALA A 2 18.30 -6.01 -0.09
N VAL A 3 17.73 -6.35 -1.23
CA VAL A 3 16.42 -6.99 -1.34
C VAL A 3 16.51 -8.16 -2.30
N SER A 4 15.59 -9.11 -2.19
CA SER A 4 15.39 -10.16 -3.18
C SER A 4 13.97 -10.08 -3.76
N VAL A 5 13.73 -10.71 -4.90
CA VAL A 5 12.37 -10.76 -5.47
C VAL A 5 11.54 -11.73 -4.63
N ALA A 6 10.39 -11.27 -4.13
CA ALA A 6 9.49 -12.09 -3.32
C ALA A 6 8.35 -12.68 -4.14
N GLU A 7 7.80 -11.90 -5.07
CA GLU A 7 6.75 -12.35 -5.99
C GLU A 7 6.99 -11.85 -7.42
N TYR A 8 6.89 -12.77 -8.37
CA TYR A 8 6.86 -12.48 -9.81
C TYR A 8 5.49 -12.88 -10.36
N LEU A 9 4.75 -11.89 -10.88
CA LEU A 9 3.38 -12.05 -11.36
C LEU A 9 2.46 -12.79 -10.36
N GLY A 10 2.63 -12.47 -9.07
CA GLY A 10 1.88 -13.08 -7.98
C GLY A 10 2.23 -14.53 -7.69
N GLN A 11 3.35 -15.03 -8.18
CA GLN A 11 3.92 -16.30 -7.75
C GLN A 11 5.06 -16.02 -6.78
N ARG A 12 4.97 -16.58 -5.58
CA ARG A 12 6.01 -16.49 -4.56
C ARG A 12 7.28 -17.21 -5.02
N THR A 13 8.43 -16.62 -4.74
CA THR A 13 9.72 -17.14 -5.22
C THR A 13 10.33 -18.17 -4.29
N ASP A 14 9.83 -18.39 -3.07
CA ASP A 14 10.33 -19.31 -2.03
C ASP A 14 9.71 -20.71 -2.10
N ILE A 15 9.53 -21.21 -3.33
CA ILE A 15 9.07 -22.56 -3.64
C ILE A 15 10.13 -23.21 -4.53
N ASP A 16 10.65 -24.38 -4.14
CA ASP A 16 11.80 -25.02 -4.80
C ASP A 16 11.42 -26.15 -5.76
N ASP A 17 10.28 -26.79 -5.51
CA ASP A 17 9.77 -27.91 -6.32
C ASP A 17 9.14 -27.45 -7.64
N LYS A 18 8.85 -26.15 -7.78
CA LYS A 18 8.25 -25.57 -9.00
C LYS A 18 8.80 -24.19 -9.30
N ASN A 19 9.63 -24.11 -10.35
CA ASN A 19 10.17 -22.86 -10.86
C ASN A 19 9.10 -22.01 -11.57
N ILE A 20 9.16 -20.70 -11.35
CA ILE A 20 8.37 -19.71 -12.08
C ILE A 20 8.92 -19.60 -13.49
N ASN A 21 8.04 -19.52 -14.49
CA ASN A 21 8.44 -19.25 -15.86
C ASN A 21 8.38 -17.75 -16.16
N PRO A 22 9.39 -17.18 -16.85
CA PRO A 22 9.34 -15.80 -17.28
C PRO A 22 8.17 -15.60 -18.27
N VAL A 23 7.53 -14.44 -18.20
CA VAL A 23 6.45 -14.09 -19.14
C VAL A 23 6.95 -13.16 -20.23
N GLN A 24 6.36 -13.29 -21.41
CA GLN A 24 6.63 -12.36 -22.51
C GLN A 24 6.15 -10.95 -22.15
N LEU A 25 7.05 -9.98 -22.17
CA LEU A 25 6.70 -8.57 -21.96
C LEU A 25 5.83 -8.03 -23.11
N ARG A 26 5.03 -7.00 -22.82
CA ARG A 26 4.05 -6.40 -23.75
C ARG A 26 2.97 -7.37 -24.25
N SER A 27 2.71 -8.43 -23.50
CA SER A 27 1.63 -9.38 -23.77
C SER A 27 0.42 -9.12 -22.85
N GLN A 28 -0.67 -9.85 -23.10
CA GLN A 28 -1.90 -9.80 -22.32
C GLN A 28 -1.92 -11.02 -21.38
N ILE A 29 -1.37 -10.83 -20.18
CA ILE A 29 -1.34 -11.87 -19.15
C ILE A 29 -2.29 -11.49 -18.02
N PRO A 30 -3.24 -12.37 -17.62
CA PRO A 30 -4.12 -12.11 -16.50
C PRO A 30 -3.36 -11.79 -15.21
N CYS A 31 -3.81 -10.78 -14.48
CA CYS A 31 -3.28 -10.46 -13.17
C CYS A 31 -4.02 -11.28 -12.10
N PRO A 32 -3.31 -11.97 -11.18
CA PRO A 32 -3.98 -12.69 -10.10
C PRO A 32 -4.66 -11.76 -9.07
N PHE A 33 -4.34 -10.47 -9.07
CA PHE A 33 -4.80 -9.52 -8.05
C PHE A 33 -5.86 -8.52 -8.52
N MET A 34 -6.19 -8.51 -9.82
CA MET A 34 -7.22 -7.64 -10.37
C MET A 34 -7.96 -8.29 -11.53
N ASP A 35 -9.20 -7.89 -11.76
CA ASP A 35 -9.99 -8.36 -12.90
C ASP A 35 -9.52 -7.69 -14.21
N GLY A 36 -8.44 -8.24 -14.79
CA GLY A 36 -7.85 -7.78 -16.04
C GLY A 36 -6.41 -8.25 -16.20
N ASN A 37 -5.69 -7.67 -17.17
CA ASN A 37 -4.31 -8.01 -17.46
C ASN A 37 -3.32 -7.25 -16.57
N CYS A 38 -2.14 -7.85 -16.32
CA CYS A 38 -1.09 -7.25 -15.52
C CYS A 38 -0.58 -5.95 -16.17
N SER A 39 -0.84 -4.82 -15.51
CA SER A 39 -0.47 -3.48 -15.99
C SER A 39 1.02 -3.32 -16.25
N LYS A 40 1.89 -3.99 -15.47
CA LYS A 40 3.35 -4.01 -15.68
C LYS A 40 3.72 -4.73 -16.98
N VAL A 41 3.21 -5.95 -17.19
CA VAL A 41 3.49 -6.74 -18.40
C VAL A 41 3.04 -5.99 -19.64
N THR A 42 1.81 -5.45 -19.65
CA THR A 42 1.27 -4.71 -20.80
C THR A 42 2.12 -3.48 -21.15
N LYS A 43 2.72 -2.81 -20.15
CA LYS A 43 3.64 -1.68 -20.34
C LYS A 43 5.08 -2.09 -20.70
N GLY A 44 5.36 -3.39 -20.77
CA GLY A 44 6.71 -3.90 -21.03
C GLY A 44 7.64 -3.81 -19.82
N LEU A 45 7.11 -3.79 -18.60
CA LEU A 45 7.85 -3.77 -17.36
C LEU A 45 7.84 -5.16 -16.70
N GLN A 46 8.92 -5.49 -15.98
CA GLN A 46 9.00 -6.74 -15.23
C GLN A 46 7.86 -6.83 -14.19
N PRO A 47 7.08 -7.92 -14.14
CA PRO A 47 5.90 -8.04 -13.27
C PRO A 47 6.24 -8.39 -11.83
N ILE A 48 7.20 -7.67 -11.23
CA ILE A 48 7.54 -7.84 -9.82
C ILE A 48 6.39 -7.29 -8.97
N CYS A 49 5.78 -8.13 -8.13
CA CYS A 49 4.66 -7.74 -7.27
C CYS A 49 5.14 -7.25 -5.90
N SER A 50 6.15 -7.92 -5.35
CA SER A 50 6.77 -7.57 -4.08
C SER A 50 8.25 -7.99 -4.05
N VAL A 51 9.02 -7.33 -3.19
CA VAL A 51 10.41 -7.67 -2.87
C VAL A 51 10.52 -7.99 -1.39
N ARG A 52 11.53 -8.75 -0.99
CA ARG A 52 11.79 -9.11 0.40
C ARG A 52 13.03 -8.38 0.89
N LYS A 53 12.94 -7.73 2.05
CA LYS A 53 14.11 -7.20 2.76
C LYS A 53 14.87 -8.35 3.41
N LYS A 54 16.15 -8.13 3.71
CA LYS A 54 16.98 -9.06 4.49
C LYS A 54 16.36 -9.46 5.85
N THR A 55 15.53 -8.61 6.44
CA THR A 55 14.78 -8.91 7.66
C THR A 55 13.68 -9.96 7.48
N GLY A 56 13.43 -10.42 6.24
CA GLY A 56 12.36 -11.33 5.89
C GLY A 56 11.02 -10.64 5.64
N THR A 57 10.92 -9.32 5.81
CA THR A 57 9.70 -8.54 5.57
C THR A 57 9.48 -8.28 4.08
N ILE A 58 8.23 -8.43 3.64
CA ILE A 58 7.81 -8.07 2.28
C ILE A 58 7.61 -6.56 2.11
N TRP A 59 7.96 -6.05 0.95
CA TRP A 59 7.67 -4.69 0.49
C TRP A 59 6.91 -4.80 -0.83
N ILE A 60 5.63 -4.41 -0.81
CA ILE A 60 4.74 -4.53 -1.97
C ILE A 60 5.01 -3.35 -2.92
N VAL A 61 5.48 -3.65 -4.13
CA VAL A 61 5.85 -2.66 -5.16
C VAL A 61 4.80 -2.56 -6.28
N CYS A 62 3.66 -3.24 -6.12
CA CYS A 62 2.56 -3.25 -7.08
C CYS A 62 1.26 -2.85 -6.38
N GLU A 63 0.59 -1.83 -6.90
CA GLU A 63 -0.67 -1.32 -6.35
C GLU A 63 -1.77 -2.38 -6.34
N HIS A 64 -1.89 -3.17 -7.42
CA HIS A 64 -2.90 -4.24 -7.52
C HIS A 64 -2.60 -5.35 -6.53
N ARG A 65 -1.32 -5.64 -6.25
CA ARG A 65 -0.92 -6.69 -5.31
C ARG A 65 -1.42 -6.41 -3.90
N LEU A 66 -1.40 -5.15 -3.48
CA LEU A 66 -2.05 -4.78 -2.24
C LEU A 66 -3.56 -4.95 -2.40
N CYS A 67 -4.24 -3.99 -3.05
CA CYS A 67 -5.66 -4.12 -3.36
C CYS A 67 -6.17 -2.95 -4.23
N ALA A 68 -5.37 -2.32 -5.10
CA ALA A 68 -5.91 -1.28 -5.99
C ALA A 68 -6.85 -1.91 -7.03
N THR A 69 -8.13 -1.50 -7.03
CA THR A 69 -9.14 -2.04 -7.95
C THR A 69 -9.63 -1.00 -8.95
N PRO A 70 -9.42 -1.21 -10.26
CA PRO A 70 -9.98 -0.32 -11.28
C PRO A 70 -11.50 -0.50 -11.38
N LYS A 71 -12.24 0.58 -11.69
CA LYS A 71 -13.69 0.49 -11.97
C LYS A 71 -14.05 -0.32 -13.20
N THR A 72 -13.17 -0.32 -14.19
CA THR A 72 -13.39 -0.93 -15.50
C THR A 72 -12.23 -1.84 -15.88
N LYS A 73 -12.40 -2.65 -16.93
CA LYS A 73 -11.37 -3.42 -17.61
C LYS A 73 -11.55 -3.33 -19.12
N GLN A 74 -10.53 -3.74 -19.88
CA GLN A 74 -10.68 -3.90 -21.33
C GLN A 74 -11.59 -5.09 -21.61
N ASP A 75 -12.50 -4.93 -22.57
CA ASP A 75 -13.37 -6.00 -23.04
C ASP A 75 -12.52 -7.05 -23.78
N THR A 76 -12.74 -8.33 -23.48
CA THR A 76 -12.02 -9.45 -24.10
C THR A 76 -12.41 -9.65 -25.56
N THR A 77 -13.60 -9.22 -25.95
CA THR A 77 -14.13 -9.31 -27.33
C THR A 77 -13.81 -8.06 -28.15
N ASN A 78 -13.61 -6.91 -27.50
CA ASN A 78 -13.29 -5.64 -28.16
C ASN A 78 -12.29 -4.81 -27.33
N PRO A 79 -10.98 -4.86 -27.62
CA PRO A 79 -9.95 -4.16 -26.85
C PRO A 79 -10.10 -2.63 -26.79
N LYS A 80 -10.90 -2.01 -27.68
CA LYS A 80 -11.20 -0.57 -27.66
C LYS A 80 -12.33 -0.20 -26.68
N LYS A 81 -13.06 -1.18 -26.16
CA LYS A 81 -14.18 -0.98 -25.23
C LYS A 81 -13.74 -1.24 -23.79
N ARG A 82 -14.26 -0.44 -22.87
CA ARG A 82 -14.14 -0.63 -21.43
C ARG A 82 -15.44 -1.18 -20.88
N VAL A 83 -15.37 -2.23 -20.07
CA VAL A 83 -16.51 -2.83 -19.35
C VAL A 83 -16.28 -2.76 -17.85
N PRO A 84 -17.32 -2.83 -17.00
CA PRO A 84 -17.13 -2.87 -15.55
C PRO A 84 -16.21 -4.03 -15.14
N ALA A 85 -15.29 -3.76 -14.20
CA ALA A 85 -14.47 -4.79 -13.58
C ALA A 85 -15.16 -5.32 -12.33
N GLY A 86 -15.07 -6.63 -12.08
CA GLY A 86 -15.46 -7.25 -10.82
C GLY A 86 -14.38 -7.10 -9.74
N LEU A 87 -14.71 -7.52 -8.52
CA LEU A 87 -13.72 -7.79 -7.48
C LEU A 87 -13.21 -9.22 -7.66
N THR A 88 -11.90 -9.42 -7.57
CA THR A 88 -11.32 -10.77 -7.52
C THR A 88 -11.50 -11.38 -6.13
N GLU A 89 -11.24 -12.68 -6.00
CA GLU A 89 -11.22 -13.36 -4.70
C GLU A 89 -10.20 -12.71 -3.75
N HIS A 90 -8.99 -12.42 -4.25
CA HIS A 90 -7.95 -11.69 -3.53
C HIS A 90 -8.46 -10.37 -2.93
N GLN A 91 -9.06 -9.53 -3.77
CA GLN A 91 -9.58 -8.22 -3.35
C GLN A 91 -10.71 -8.38 -2.33
N SER A 92 -11.63 -9.31 -2.59
CA SER A 92 -12.76 -9.59 -1.71
C SER A 92 -12.32 -10.12 -0.35
N SER A 93 -11.25 -10.90 -0.29
CA SER A 93 -10.68 -11.45 0.95
C SER A 93 -10.07 -10.33 1.81
N ILE A 94 -9.20 -9.50 1.24
CA ILE A 94 -8.55 -8.41 1.97
C ILE A 94 -9.58 -7.38 2.47
N LEU A 95 -10.51 -6.96 1.60
CA LEU A 95 -11.56 -6.02 1.99
C LEU A 95 -12.44 -6.59 3.12
N TRP A 96 -12.67 -7.92 3.11
CA TRP A 96 -13.42 -8.60 4.16
C TRP A 96 -12.66 -8.63 5.49
N GLU A 97 -11.36 -8.92 5.50
CA GLU A 97 -10.56 -8.84 6.73
C GLU A 97 -10.52 -7.43 7.32
N ILE A 98 -10.36 -6.42 6.47
CA ILE A 98 -10.43 -5.01 6.89
C ILE A 98 -11.81 -4.72 7.49
N ALA A 99 -12.90 -5.13 6.83
CA ALA A 99 -14.26 -4.91 7.33
C ALA A 99 -14.48 -5.54 8.71
N LYS A 100 -14.07 -6.80 8.90
CA LYS A 100 -14.11 -7.50 10.22
C LYS A 100 -13.32 -6.77 11.30
N THR A 101 -12.26 -6.06 10.91
CA THR A 101 -11.41 -5.32 11.85
C THR A 101 -12.03 -4.00 12.28
N VAL A 102 -12.68 -3.28 11.33
CA VAL A 102 -13.09 -1.88 11.55
C VAL A 102 -14.56 -1.72 11.94
N TYR A 103 -15.45 -2.58 11.44
CA TYR A 103 -16.85 -2.56 11.83
C TYR A 103 -17.08 -3.36 13.10
N ARG A 104 -18.01 -2.90 13.93
CA ARG A 104 -18.47 -3.63 15.12
C ARG A 104 -19.79 -4.33 14.86
N GLY A 105 -20.07 -5.34 15.68
CA GLY A 105 -21.31 -6.11 15.63
C GLY A 105 -21.24 -7.30 14.68
N GLU A 106 -22.36 -7.99 14.53
CA GLU A 106 -22.49 -9.15 13.66
C GLU A 106 -22.94 -8.70 12.27
N PHE A 107 -22.23 -9.17 11.25
CA PHE A 107 -22.54 -8.91 9.85
C PHE A 107 -21.86 -9.97 8.99
N GLU A 108 -22.53 -10.31 7.88
CA GLU A 108 -21.99 -11.19 6.84
C GLU A 108 -21.34 -10.40 5.70
N LYS A 109 -20.56 -11.11 4.87
CA LYS A 109 -19.81 -10.55 3.75
C LYS A 109 -20.70 -9.76 2.77
N GLU A 110 -21.93 -10.22 2.55
CA GLU A 110 -22.90 -9.62 1.62
C GLU A 110 -23.39 -8.23 2.07
N HIS A 111 -23.25 -7.91 3.36
CA HIS A 111 -23.60 -6.60 3.90
C HIS A 111 -22.53 -5.54 3.62
N ILE A 112 -21.30 -5.95 3.29
CA ILE A 112 -20.20 -5.02 3.04
C ILE A 112 -20.20 -4.62 1.57
N VAL A 113 -20.38 -3.32 1.35
CA VAL A 113 -20.36 -2.73 0.00
C VAL A 113 -19.21 -1.75 -0.13
N VAL A 114 -18.64 -1.68 -1.33
CA VAL A 114 -17.54 -0.76 -1.64
C VAL A 114 -17.80 0.04 -2.91
N ASN A 115 -17.51 1.34 -2.87
CA ASN A 115 -17.40 2.21 -4.04
C ASN A 115 -15.93 2.52 -4.30
N ARG A 116 -15.40 1.97 -5.40
CA ARG A 116 -14.00 2.12 -5.82
C ARG A 116 -13.74 3.53 -6.33
N GLU A 117 -12.50 3.99 -6.31
CA GLU A 117 -12.06 5.23 -7.00
C GLU A 117 -13.05 6.40 -6.82
N ALA A 118 -13.58 6.57 -5.60
CA ALA A 118 -14.67 7.50 -5.35
C ALA A 118 -14.11 8.93 -5.36
N PRO A 119 -14.75 9.88 -6.08
CA PRO A 119 -14.27 11.25 -6.10
C PRO A 119 -14.42 11.87 -4.71
N VAL A 120 -13.37 12.55 -4.26
CA VAL A 120 -13.34 13.37 -3.05
C VAL A 120 -13.14 14.81 -3.52
N PRO A 121 -14.19 15.64 -3.50
CA PRO A 121 -14.16 16.98 -4.08
C PRO A 121 -13.28 17.93 -3.26
N ILE A 122 -12.55 18.80 -3.96
CA ILE A 122 -11.75 19.87 -3.37
C ILE A 122 -12.42 21.18 -3.76
N GLU A 123 -13.12 21.82 -2.82
CA GLU A 123 -13.91 23.02 -3.10
C GLU A 123 -13.03 24.16 -3.64
N GLU A 124 -11.82 24.32 -3.12
CA GLU A 124 -10.93 25.44 -3.43
C GLU A 124 -10.35 25.39 -4.85
N THR A 125 -10.22 24.19 -5.43
CA THR A 125 -9.63 24.00 -6.76
C THR A 125 -10.64 23.56 -7.81
N GLY A 126 -11.86 23.20 -7.41
CA GLY A 126 -12.86 22.54 -8.27
C GLY A 126 -12.43 21.15 -8.75
N GLY A 127 -11.30 20.63 -8.27
CA GLY A 127 -10.75 19.32 -8.60
C GLY A 127 -11.32 18.19 -7.74
N ASN A 128 -10.92 16.96 -8.05
CA ASN A 128 -11.27 15.79 -7.26
C ASN A 128 -10.03 14.92 -7.01
N TYR A 129 -9.77 14.59 -5.74
CA TYR A 129 -8.97 13.41 -5.43
C TYR A 129 -9.83 12.16 -5.62
N LYS A 130 -9.19 10.98 -5.61
CA LYS A 130 -9.89 9.69 -5.67
C LYS A 130 -9.52 8.87 -4.45
N ALA A 131 -10.52 8.48 -3.66
CA ALA A 131 -10.35 7.47 -2.63
C ALA A 131 -10.16 6.09 -3.26
N ASP A 132 -9.36 5.21 -2.67
CA ASP A 132 -9.29 3.82 -3.15
C ASP A 132 -10.66 3.15 -3.02
N TYR A 133 -11.26 3.27 -1.83
CA TYR A 133 -12.61 2.81 -1.55
C TYR A 133 -13.37 3.74 -0.61
N ILE A 134 -14.67 3.87 -0.84
CA ILE A 134 -15.64 4.13 0.22
C ILE A 134 -16.26 2.79 0.59
N MET A 135 -16.19 2.39 1.85
CA MET A 135 -16.72 1.15 2.37
C MET A 135 -17.90 1.45 3.30
N ARG A 136 -18.96 0.64 3.23
CA ARG A 136 -20.12 0.71 4.13
C ARG A 136 -20.54 -0.68 4.58
N ASN A 137 -21.04 -0.77 5.81
CA ASN A 137 -21.74 -1.94 6.33
C ASN A 137 -23.25 -1.67 6.32
N LEU A 138 -24.01 -2.49 5.58
CA LEU A 138 -25.45 -2.37 5.42
C LEU A 138 -26.24 -3.31 6.35
N ALA A 139 -25.59 -3.97 7.31
CA ALA A 139 -26.27 -4.85 8.25
C ALA A 139 -27.33 -4.06 9.04
N PRO A 140 -28.56 -4.58 9.24
CA PRO A 140 -29.67 -3.82 9.81
C PRO A 140 -29.42 -3.20 11.19
N ALA A 141 -28.57 -3.83 11.99
CA ALA A 141 -28.21 -3.38 13.35
C ALA A 141 -26.89 -2.59 13.41
N ALA A 142 -26.16 -2.46 12.30
CA ALA A 142 -24.91 -1.74 12.29
C ALA A 142 -25.14 -0.22 12.33
N LYS A 143 -24.35 0.48 13.15
CA LYS A 143 -24.16 1.91 12.92
C LYS A 143 -23.51 2.06 11.54
N ILE A 144 -24.11 2.88 10.67
CA ILE A 144 -23.54 3.17 9.35
C ILE A 144 -22.29 4.03 9.57
N ASP A 145 -21.16 3.37 9.82
CA ASP A 145 -19.87 4.02 9.74
C ASP A 145 -19.53 4.17 8.25
N GLU A 146 -19.43 5.42 7.78
CA GLU A 146 -18.99 5.73 6.43
C GLU A 146 -17.48 5.76 6.40
N ILE A 147 -16.86 4.73 5.82
CA ILE A 147 -15.41 4.57 5.85
C ILE A 147 -14.81 4.99 4.51
N LEU A 148 -13.91 5.96 4.54
CA LEU A 148 -12.92 6.15 3.48
C LEU A 148 -11.73 5.25 3.77
N LEU A 149 -11.47 4.29 2.88
CA LEU A 149 -10.36 3.35 2.97
C LEU A 149 -9.30 3.73 1.93
N GLU A 150 -8.11 4.07 2.41
CA GLU A 150 -6.90 4.23 1.61
C GLU A 150 -5.97 3.05 1.84
N MET A 151 -5.34 2.57 0.77
CA MET A 151 -4.49 1.39 0.82
C MET A 151 -3.13 1.70 0.22
N GLN A 152 -2.06 1.41 0.96
CA GLN A 152 -0.69 1.57 0.45
C GLN A 152 0.21 0.46 0.96
N GLY A 153 0.72 -0.37 0.05
CA GLY A 153 1.48 -1.56 0.42
C GLY A 153 2.87 -1.13 0.82
N GLY A 154 3.70 -0.91 -0.20
CA GLY A 154 4.98 -0.26 -0.06
C GLY A 154 5.02 0.96 -0.95
N GLY A 155 5.74 0.83 -2.06
CA GLY A 155 5.99 1.89 -2.99
C GLY A 155 7.25 1.60 -3.79
N GLU A 156 7.91 2.66 -4.22
CA GLU A 156 9.16 2.54 -4.97
C GLU A 156 10.30 1.96 -4.13
N THR A 157 11.22 1.32 -4.84
CA THR A 157 12.51 0.90 -4.31
C THR A 157 13.60 1.83 -4.85
N SER A 158 14.67 2.05 -4.08
CA SER A 158 15.86 2.71 -4.61
C SER A 158 16.45 1.85 -5.73
N GLU A 159 17.01 2.49 -6.75
CA GLU A 159 17.68 1.80 -7.86
C GLU A 159 16.80 0.71 -8.51
N THR A 160 15.48 0.96 -8.64
CA THR A 160 14.50 0.01 -9.19
C THR A 160 14.95 -0.64 -10.51
N LYS A 161 15.66 0.11 -11.36
CA LYS A 161 16.23 -0.41 -12.62
C LYS A 161 17.12 -1.65 -12.40
N LYS A 162 17.89 -1.72 -11.31
CA LYS A 162 18.73 -2.89 -11.00
C LYS A 162 17.91 -4.14 -10.72
N ILE A 163 16.76 -3.99 -10.04
CA ILE A 163 15.86 -5.12 -9.81
C ILE A 163 15.26 -5.59 -11.15
N SER A 164 14.87 -4.65 -12.01
CA SER A 164 14.37 -4.97 -13.35
C SER A 164 15.43 -5.66 -14.23
N ASP A 165 16.66 -5.14 -14.26
CA ASP A 165 17.77 -5.70 -15.03
C ASP A 165 18.13 -7.11 -14.51
N TYR A 166 18.10 -7.31 -13.19
CA TYR A 166 18.31 -8.60 -12.56
C TYR A 166 17.26 -9.63 -12.96
N VAL A 167 15.97 -9.28 -12.92
CA VAL A 167 14.89 -10.16 -13.37
C VAL A 167 14.94 -10.40 -14.88
N ALA A 168 15.41 -9.43 -15.66
CA ALA A 168 15.64 -9.64 -17.09
C ALA A 168 16.73 -10.71 -17.32
N SER A 169 17.85 -10.64 -16.58
CA SER A 169 18.92 -11.65 -16.69
C SER A 169 18.47 -13.05 -16.27
N TRP A 170 17.61 -13.14 -15.24
CA TRP A 170 16.97 -14.40 -14.85
C TRP A 170 16.11 -15.00 -15.98
N ALA A 171 15.35 -14.14 -16.67
CA ALA A 171 14.45 -14.57 -17.75
C ALA A 171 15.20 -15.07 -19.00
N GLU A 172 16.48 -14.74 -19.14
CA GLU A 172 17.34 -15.16 -20.25
C GLU A 172 18.10 -16.48 -19.98
N LEU A 173 18.01 -17.03 -18.77
CA LEU A 173 18.62 -18.31 -18.42
C LEU A 173 17.97 -19.46 -19.21
N GLU A 174 18.77 -20.45 -19.61
CA GLU A 174 18.27 -21.67 -20.27
C GLU A 174 17.33 -22.46 -19.34
N ALA A 175 17.60 -22.44 -18.03
CA ALA A 175 16.78 -23.03 -16.99
C ALA A 175 16.57 -22.03 -15.83
N PRO A 176 15.58 -21.12 -15.93
CA PRO A 176 15.30 -20.14 -14.89
C PRO A 176 14.88 -20.83 -13.57
N THR A 177 15.47 -20.42 -12.45
CA THR A 177 15.14 -20.97 -11.13
C THR A 177 14.60 -19.93 -10.16
N ASN A 178 13.76 -20.38 -9.24
CA ASN A 178 13.29 -19.57 -8.14
C ASN A 178 14.42 -19.18 -7.17
N GLU A 179 15.40 -20.07 -7.00
CA GLU A 179 16.61 -19.79 -6.22
C GLU A 179 17.35 -18.56 -6.75
N PHE A 180 17.49 -18.43 -8.07
CA PHE A 180 18.09 -17.24 -8.67
C PHE A 180 17.32 -16.01 -8.18
N LEU A 181 16.01 -15.90 -8.41
CA LEU A 181 15.20 -14.72 -8.02
C LEU A 181 15.31 -14.31 -6.54
N ARG A 182 15.60 -15.27 -5.64
CA ARG A 182 15.74 -15.04 -4.20
C ARG A 182 17.10 -14.54 -3.76
N GLN A 183 18.10 -14.50 -4.65
CA GLN A 183 19.42 -13.99 -4.27
C GLN A 183 19.34 -12.49 -3.92
N GLU A 184 20.17 -12.07 -2.98
CA GLU A 184 20.21 -10.67 -2.56
C GLU A 184 20.76 -9.77 -3.68
N ILE A 185 19.94 -8.81 -4.11
CA ILE A 185 20.36 -7.75 -5.02
C ILE A 185 20.94 -6.63 -4.17
N ALA A 186 22.27 -6.46 -4.25
CA ALA A 186 22.97 -5.44 -3.48
C ALA A 186 22.60 -4.03 -3.97
N LYS A 187 22.37 -3.11 -3.01
CA LYS A 187 22.06 -1.67 -3.16
C LYS A 187 20.57 -1.28 -3.16
N PRO A 188 19.66 -1.89 -3.95
CA PRO A 188 18.25 -1.57 -3.85
C PRO A 188 17.69 -1.80 -2.44
N ASN A 189 16.77 -0.93 -2.04
CA ASN A 189 16.08 -0.98 -0.75
C ASN A 189 14.67 -0.37 -0.87
N SER A 190 13.79 -0.64 0.08
CA SER A 190 12.53 0.09 0.23
C SER A 190 12.79 1.58 0.49
N ILE A 191 11.87 2.44 0.02
CA ILE A 191 11.89 3.88 0.31
C ILE A 191 10.64 4.27 1.11
N GLU A 192 10.62 3.92 2.39
CA GLU A 192 9.49 4.18 3.30
C GLU A 192 9.16 5.69 3.39
N THR A 193 10.19 6.54 3.35
CA THR A 193 10.06 8.00 3.36
C THR A 193 9.24 8.53 2.19
N ASN A 194 9.46 8.01 0.97
CA ASN A 194 8.74 8.43 -0.23
C ASN A 194 7.29 7.94 -0.21
N ALA A 195 7.06 6.69 0.19
CA ALA A 195 5.71 6.16 0.38
C ALA A 195 4.93 7.00 1.39
N TRP A 196 5.55 7.34 2.52
CA TRP A 196 4.96 8.21 3.53
C TRP A 196 4.70 9.63 3.03
N ARG A 197 5.61 10.24 2.27
CA ARG A 197 5.40 11.57 1.69
C ARG A 197 4.14 11.63 0.82
N ARG A 198 3.89 10.59 0.02
CA ARG A 198 2.66 10.49 -0.80
C ARG A 198 1.41 10.31 0.06
N GLN A 199 1.51 9.52 1.13
CA GLN A 199 0.39 9.34 2.06
C GLN A 199 0.05 10.61 2.82
N GLN A 200 1.01 11.47 3.18
CA GLN A 200 0.74 12.69 3.93
C GLN A 200 -0.24 13.62 3.20
N GLU A 201 -0.13 13.76 1.89
CA GLU A 201 -1.07 14.58 1.11
C GLU A 201 -2.49 13.98 1.13
N GLN A 202 -2.60 12.67 0.92
CA GLN A 202 -3.87 11.95 1.02
C GLN A 202 -4.47 12.09 2.42
N PHE A 203 -3.62 11.98 3.44
CA PHE A 203 -3.97 12.09 4.85
C PHE A 203 -4.54 13.47 5.17
N LEU A 204 -3.80 14.54 4.85
CA LEU A 204 -4.19 15.91 5.19
C LEU A 204 -5.41 16.38 4.41
N VAL A 205 -5.50 16.08 3.11
CA VAL A 205 -6.59 16.58 2.28
C VAL A 205 -7.84 15.71 2.42
N LYS A 206 -7.75 14.42 2.05
CA LYS A 206 -8.92 13.53 2.09
C LYS A 206 -9.40 13.33 3.52
N GLY A 207 -8.46 13.20 4.46
CA GLY A 207 -8.81 12.99 5.86
C GLY A 207 -9.55 14.17 6.48
N ASN A 208 -9.18 15.40 6.12
CA ASN A 208 -9.90 16.57 6.61
C ASN A 208 -11.35 16.60 6.09
N ILE A 209 -11.56 16.33 4.79
CA ILE A 209 -12.89 16.30 4.16
C ILE A 209 -13.79 15.23 4.81
N VAL A 210 -13.26 14.02 5.00
CA VAL A 210 -14.02 12.92 5.64
C VAL A 210 -14.38 13.26 7.08
N ASN A 211 -13.42 13.80 7.85
CA ASN A 211 -13.64 14.17 9.24
C ASN A 211 -14.68 15.30 9.37
N GLN A 212 -14.70 16.28 8.46
CA GLN A 212 -15.72 17.34 8.42
C GLN A 212 -17.11 16.81 8.03
N THR A 213 -17.16 15.77 7.18
CA THR A 213 -18.41 15.11 6.77
C THR A 213 -18.95 14.16 7.85
N GLY A 214 -18.15 13.84 8.87
CA GLY A 214 -18.52 12.91 9.95
C GLY A 214 -18.23 11.44 9.64
N GLY A 215 -17.51 11.16 8.55
CA GLY A 215 -17.04 9.83 8.22
C GLY A 215 -15.80 9.42 9.02
N LYS A 216 -15.36 8.18 8.81
CA LYS A 216 -14.15 7.60 9.41
C LYS A 216 -13.14 7.26 8.32
N ILE A 217 -11.86 7.28 8.69
CA ILE A 217 -10.79 7.00 7.74
C ILE A 217 -10.01 5.77 8.20
N VAL A 218 -9.75 4.86 7.26
CA VAL A 218 -8.90 3.69 7.49
C VAL A 218 -7.74 3.74 6.52
N PHE A 219 -6.51 3.67 7.05
CA PHE A 219 -5.30 3.52 6.25
C PHE A 219 -4.77 2.11 6.42
N ALA A 220 -4.97 1.28 5.40
CA ALA A 220 -4.44 -0.07 5.34
C ALA A 220 -3.06 -0.05 4.68
N ILE A 221 -2.01 -0.24 5.48
CA ILE A 221 -0.63 0.00 5.07
C ILE A 221 0.29 -1.19 5.35
N GLY A 222 1.32 -1.41 4.51
CA GLY A 222 2.28 -2.48 4.76
C GLY A 222 3.08 -2.27 6.05
N GLU A 223 3.52 -3.36 6.69
CA GLU A 223 4.16 -3.33 8.02
C GLU A 223 5.35 -2.36 8.14
N LEU A 224 6.16 -2.19 7.09
CA LEU A 224 7.29 -1.26 7.10
C LEU A 224 6.85 0.21 7.11
N ILE A 225 5.78 0.54 6.40
CA ILE A 225 5.22 1.89 6.43
C ILE A 225 4.60 2.14 7.80
N TYR A 226 3.87 1.15 8.34
CA TYR A 226 3.31 1.24 9.68
C TYR A 226 4.41 1.51 10.72
N ASP A 227 5.47 0.70 10.76
CA ASP A 227 6.55 0.86 11.72
C ASP A 227 7.27 2.20 11.58
N TYR A 228 7.44 2.67 10.34
CA TYR A 228 8.01 3.98 10.05
C TYR A 228 7.13 5.12 10.58
N LEU A 229 5.82 5.05 10.36
CA LEU A 229 4.83 6.03 10.81
C LEU A 229 4.67 6.01 12.33
N TYR A 230 4.54 4.82 12.91
CA TYR A 230 4.30 4.64 14.34
C TYR A 230 5.42 5.24 15.19
N ARG A 231 6.70 5.12 14.76
CA ARG A 231 7.83 5.76 15.44
C ARG A 231 7.68 7.27 15.56
N ARG A 232 7.08 7.93 14.56
CA ARG A 232 6.90 9.38 14.52
C ARG A 232 5.78 9.88 15.44
N ILE A 233 4.78 9.05 15.68
CA ILE A 233 3.62 9.38 16.53
C ILE A 233 3.71 8.78 17.94
N SER A 234 4.62 7.82 18.16
CA SER A 234 4.75 7.06 19.41
C SER A 234 4.95 7.92 20.65
N ARG A 235 5.60 9.08 20.50
CA ARG A 235 5.86 10.02 21.61
C ARG A 235 4.61 10.74 22.12
N ALA A 236 3.55 10.81 21.32
CA ALA A 236 2.35 11.56 21.67
C ALA A 236 1.32 10.77 22.49
N ASN A 237 1.61 9.51 22.84
CA ASN A 237 0.71 8.64 23.62
C ASN A 237 -0.72 8.63 23.05
N LEU A 238 -0.85 8.48 21.74
CA LEU A 238 -2.15 8.31 21.09
C LEU A 238 -2.84 7.09 21.71
N ARG A 239 -3.99 7.32 22.34
CA ARG A 239 -4.79 6.25 22.96
C ARG A 239 -5.45 5.41 21.86
N ASP A 240 -5.50 4.11 22.09
CA ASP A 240 -6.33 3.21 21.29
C ASP A 240 -7.80 3.42 21.66
N LEU A 241 -8.61 3.81 20.67
CA LEU A 241 -10.03 4.10 20.79
C LEU A 241 -10.90 3.01 20.15
N ARG A 242 -10.37 1.77 20.00
CA ARG A 242 -11.07 0.65 19.37
C ARG A 242 -12.46 0.38 19.91
N GLU A 243 -12.68 0.60 21.21
CA GLU A 243 -13.97 0.44 21.91
C GLU A 243 -14.77 1.75 22.02
N HIS A 244 -14.18 2.89 21.66
CA HIS A 244 -14.77 4.23 21.78
C HIS A 244 -15.07 4.87 20.41
N ASN A 245 -15.42 6.16 20.38
CA ASN A 245 -15.65 6.84 19.11
C ASN A 245 -14.30 7.24 18.48
N TRP A 246 -13.84 6.46 17.51
CA TRP A 246 -12.65 6.74 16.72
C TRP A 246 -13.03 7.35 15.36
N THR A 247 -12.13 8.15 14.79
CA THR A 247 -12.31 8.73 13.43
C THR A 247 -11.19 8.35 12.47
N LEU A 248 -10.10 7.78 12.98
CA LEU A 248 -8.96 7.27 12.21
C LEU A 248 -8.57 5.86 12.69
N CYS A 249 -8.31 4.96 11.75
CA CYS A 249 -7.66 3.69 12.00
C CYS A 249 -6.41 3.56 11.13
N LEU A 250 -5.27 3.30 11.75
CA LEU A 250 -4.08 2.79 11.06
C LEU A 250 -4.07 1.27 11.19
N LEU A 251 -4.04 0.58 10.05
CA LEU A 251 -4.14 -0.88 9.97
C LEU A 251 -2.94 -1.43 9.20
N GLY A 252 -2.12 -2.22 9.88
CA GLY A 252 -0.97 -2.89 9.29
C GLY A 252 -1.39 -4.14 8.51
N ILE A 253 -0.84 -4.33 7.31
CA ILE A 253 -0.95 -5.55 6.52
C ILE A 253 0.43 -6.21 6.48
N ARG A 254 0.46 -7.53 6.72
CA ARG A 254 1.69 -8.32 6.66
C ARG A 254 1.48 -9.61 5.88
N GLU A 255 2.59 -10.29 5.60
CA GLU A 255 2.57 -11.67 5.14
C GLU A 255 2.00 -12.59 6.22
N ASN A 256 1.02 -13.40 5.82
CA ASN A 256 0.53 -14.48 6.64
C ASN A 256 1.50 -15.67 6.55
N LYS A 257 1.98 -16.14 7.71
CA LYS A 257 2.94 -17.25 7.84
C LYS A 257 2.38 -18.41 8.67
N THR A 258 1.06 -18.47 8.87
CA THR A 258 0.42 -19.53 9.66
C THR A 258 0.53 -20.89 8.97
N GLU A 259 0.44 -20.90 7.64
CA GLU A 259 0.55 -22.10 6.83
C GLU A 259 1.91 -22.19 6.12
N ALA A 260 2.29 -23.41 5.77
CA ALA A 260 3.50 -23.65 5.00
C ALA A 260 3.41 -23.00 3.60
N PRO A 261 4.53 -22.53 3.03
CA PRO A 261 4.58 -22.02 1.67
C PRO A 261 4.01 -23.00 0.64
N THR A 262 3.03 -22.55 -0.16
CA THR A 262 2.48 -23.28 -1.30
C THR A 262 2.57 -22.46 -2.58
N PHE A 263 2.59 -23.12 -3.73
CA PHE A 263 2.66 -22.43 -5.03
C PHE A 263 1.49 -21.47 -5.22
N GLY A 264 1.80 -20.21 -5.53
CA GLY A 264 0.79 -19.16 -5.69
C GLY A 264 1.24 -17.84 -5.05
N PRO A 265 0.31 -16.92 -4.80
CA PRO A 265 0.59 -15.66 -4.12
C PRO A 265 1.03 -15.86 -2.67
N ILE A 266 1.83 -14.92 -2.17
CA ILE A 266 2.09 -14.83 -0.73
C ILE A 266 0.77 -14.45 -0.04
N PRO A 267 0.24 -15.20 0.93
CA PRO A 267 -0.98 -14.78 1.61
C PRO A 267 -0.70 -13.53 2.46
N LEU A 268 -1.65 -12.60 2.46
CA LEU A 268 -1.61 -11.40 3.32
C LEU A 268 -2.68 -11.49 4.38
N GLU A 269 -2.42 -10.88 5.53
CA GLU A 269 -3.40 -10.74 6.61
C GLU A 269 -3.29 -9.35 7.25
N VAL A 270 -4.39 -8.93 7.88
CA VAL A 270 -4.36 -7.82 8.84
C VAL A 270 -3.50 -8.21 10.05
N ASP A 271 -2.58 -7.32 10.43
CA ASP A 271 -1.68 -7.55 11.55
C ASP A 271 -2.24 -6.94 12.85
N ASP A 272 -2.81 -7.78 13.72
CA ASP A 272 -3.39 -7.35 15.00
C ASP A 272 -2.43 -6.56 15.90
N LYS A 273 -1.11 -6.76 15.74
CA LYS A 273 -0.08 -6.04 16.50
C LYS A 273 0.18 -4.62 15.98
N ARG A 274 -0.32 -4.30 14.78
CA ARG A 274 -0.13 -3.03 14.09
C ARG A 274 -1.47 -2.41 13.76
N ILE A 275 -2.29 -2.23 14.78
CA ILE A 275 -3.58 -1.56 14.65
C ILE A 275 -3.66 -0.45 15.69
N LEU A 276 -4.03 0.76 15.24
CA LEU A 276 -4.28 1.90 16.11
C LEU A 276 -5.58 2.57 15.69
N PHE A 277 -6.59 2.51 16.55
CA PHE A 277 -7.79 3.36 16.41
C PHE A 277 -7.57 4.63 17.21
N THR A 278 -7.78 5.80 16.61
CA THR A 278 -7.54 7.08 17.26
C THR A 278 -8.43 8.18 16.65
N ASN A 279 -8.23 9.42 17.10
CA ASN A 279 -8.88 10.58 16.51
C ASN A 279 -7.99 11.21 15.45
N TYR A 280 -8.57 11.44 14.26
CA TYR A 280 -7.89 12.06 13.12
C TYR A 280 -7.21 13.39 13.50
N SER A 281 -7.94 14.31 14.14
CA SER A 281 -7.38 15.63 14.50
C SER A 281 -6.20 15.53 15.48
N THR A 282 -6.27 14.63 16.46
CA THR A 282 -5.17 14.40 17.42
C THR A 282 -3.94 13.83 16.72
N PHE A 283 -4.17 12.92 15.78
CA PHE A 283 -3.11 12.33 14.98
C PHE A 283 -2.45 13.36 14.06
N VAL A 284 -3.22 14.20 13.34
CA VAL A 284 -2.68 15.28 12.49
C VAL A 284 -1.78 16.19 13.31
N ARG A 285 -2.28 16.67 14.46
CA ARG A 285 -1.52 17.54 15.37
C ARG A 285 -0.23 16.86 15.83
N THR A 286 -0.29 15.59 16.20
CA THR A 286 0.89 14.81 16.58
C THR A 286 1.92 14.74 15.45
N LEU A 287 1.46 14.60 14.20
CA LEU A 287 2.34 14.58 13.05
C LEU A 287 3.01 15.94 12.79
N THR A 288 2.30 17.04 12.98
CA THR A 288 2.83 18.40 12.77
C THR A 288 3.73 18.86 13.91
N ASP A 289 3.48 18.40 15.13
CA ASP A 289 4.26 18.75 16.33
C ASP A 289 5.59 17.95 16.42
N GLN A 290 6.12 17.48 15.28
CA GLN A 290 7.40 16.79 15.18
C GLN A 290 8.56 17.78 15.21
N GLY A 291 9.20 17.90 16.37
CA GLY A 291 10.37 18.78 16.58
C GLY A 291 10.10 19.81 17.67
N GLY A 292 11.13 20.56 18.04
CA GLY A 292 11.02 21.70 18.96
C GLY A 292 11.64 22.94 18.32
N PRO A 293 11.42 24.14 18.88
CA PRO A 293 12.16 25.32 18.48
C PRO A 293 13.67 25.05 18.64
N GLU A 294 14.41 25.13 17.54
CA GLU A 294 15.87 24.99 17.53
C GLU A 294 16.48 26.24 16.88
N PRO A 295 16.70 27.33 17.65
CA PRO A 295 17.28 28.56 17.13
C PRO A 295 18.67 28.36 16.53
N ALA A 296 19.42 27.34 16.96
CA ALA A 296 20.77 27.08 16.49
C ALA A 296 20.84 26.78 14.98
N ILE A 297 19.74 26.39 14.33
CA ILE A 297 19.72 26.20 12.86
C ILE A 297 19.90 27.53 12.10
N PHE A 298 19.72 28.66 12.76
CA PHE A 298 19.88 30.01 12.19
C PHE A 298 21.20 30.67 12.60
N LEU A 299 22.10 29.94 13.25
CA LEU A 299 23.41 30.40 13.70
C LEU A 299 24.52 29.57 13.04
N GLY A 300 25.72 30.14 12.92
CA GLY A 300 26.90 29.48 12.36
C GLY A 300 27.43 30.15 11.09
N GLU A 301 28.18 29.40 10.28
CA GLU A 301 28.78 29.90 9.04
C GLU A 301 27.75 29.89 7.89
N PHE A 302 27.44 31.07 7.36
CA PHE A 302 26.62 31.32 6.19
C PHE A 302 27.48 31.69 4.99
N LEU A 303 26.97 31.43 3.80
CA LEU A 303 27.53 31.92 2.54
C LEU A 303 26.72 33.14 2.10
N SER A 304 27.38 34.30 1.98
CA SER A 304 26.76 35.49 1.40
C SER A 304 26.48 35.29 -0.09
N LEU A 305 25.54 36.06 -0.64
CA LEU A 305 25.23 36.00 -2.08
C LEU A 305 26.38 36.48 -2.97
N ASP A 306 27.33 37.22 -2.39
CA ASP A 306 28.58 37.65 -3.05
C ASP A 306 29.71 36.60 -2.89
N GLY A 307 29.42 35.46 -2.26
CA GLY A 307 30.33 34.31 -2.16
C GLY A 307 31.27 34.34 -0.95
N GLU A 308 31.07 35.26 -0.01
CA GLU A 308 31.88 35.36 1.21
C GLU A 308 31.30 34.51 2.35
N LYS A 309 32.17 33.91 3.15
CA LYS A 309 31.77 33.21 4.36
C LYS A 309 31.55 34.21 5.50
N VAL A 310 30.37 34.18 6.12
CA VAL A 310 29.97 35.08 7.20
C VAL A 310 29.49 34.24 8.38
N ASN A 311 29.98 34.51 9.59
CA ASN A 311 29.54 33.81 10.79
C ASN A 311 28.47 34.63 11.53
N ILE A 312 27.30 34.05 11.78
CA ILE A 312 26.15 34.65 12.47
C ILE A 312 25.96 33.98 13.84
#